data_AF-A0A6J5AUK7-F1
#
_entry.id   AF-A0A6J5AUK7-F1
#
_cell.length_a   1.000
_cell.length_b   1.000
_cell.length_c   1.000
_cell.angle_alpha   90.00
_cell.angle_beta   90.00
_cell.angle_gamma   90.00
#
_symmetry.space_group_name_H-M   'P 1'
#
loop_
_entity.id
_entity.type
_entity.pdbx_description
1 polymer ?
#
loop_
_entity_poly.entity_id
_entity_poly.type
_entity_poly.pdbx_seq_one_letter_code
_entity_poly.pdbx_strand_id
1 'polypeptide(L)'
;MSTTIAGFGGALQAGPVLAHWMKRVRAPLHTWSARRRWAVALLIGLAVFVLGAHGWVVADLGRVEASRAALLASTQRLADAKRALAQLPSLRREAGAARGGVAAIPPVPAQWTSADDVRVVSELAAQNGVLLLAVEPGAETGAGAQSERPLQLTARTDFIHLMSFLRGLTELPVLMVPVDVTIKRDSASLSVSAALRVYSGLHPAPVSLSAQQLADASLDSDDEEDVVFFDPFSPAQMQAAADSPGAAQLHLLGLLHDRARGLALVDTPDGATTVESGQQIGDERFTHFDASGITLAKGDATRTLALAEAS
;
A
#
# COMPACT_ATOMS: atom_id res chain seq x y z
N MET A 1 -26.83 35.76 28.10
CA MET A 1 -25.38 35.47 28.11
C MET A 1 -25.00 35.07 26.70
N SER A 2 -24.39 35.99 25.95
CA SER A 2 -24.13 35.80 24.52
C SER A 2 -22.70 36.24 24.21
N THR A 3 -22.02 35.36 23.51
CA THR A 3 -20.65 35.40 23.03
C THR A 3 -20.42 36.51 22.01
N THR A 4 -19.24 37.12 22.00
CA THR A 4 -18.77 37.88 20.84
C THR A 4 -17.28 37.66 20.61
N ILE A 5 -16.99 37.07 19.46
CA ILE A 5 -15.69 36.80 18.87
C ILE A 5 -15.16 38.13 18.30
N ALA A 6 -13.99 38.58 18.76
CA ALA A 6 -13.28 39.71 18.15
C ALA A 6 -12.26 39.17 17.14
N GLY A 7 -12.55 39.42 15.87
CA GLY A 7 -11.72 39.03 14.73
C GLY A 7 -10.40 39.78 14.67
N PHE A 8 -9.38 39.04 14.26
CA PHE A 8 -8.10 39.54 13.79
C PHE A 8 -8.31 40.43 12.56
N GLY A 9 -8.02 41.73 12.69
CA GLY A 9 -8.14 42.73 11.62
C GLY A 9 -7.11 43.84 11.79
N GLY A 10 -5.84 43.49 12.00
CA GLY A 10 -4.73 44.43 12.04
C GLY A 10 -4.31 44.87 10.65
N ALA A 11 -5.14 45.69 10.00
CA ALA A 11 -4.76 46.40 8.79
C ALA A 11 -3.52 47.26 9.10
N LEU A 12 -2.38 46.87 8.53
CA LEU A 12 -1.18 47.70 8.45
C LEU A 12 -1.57 49.02 7.78
N GLN A 13 -1.76 50.08 8.58
CA GLN A 13 -1.72 51.46 8.11
C GLN A 13 -0.30 51.76 7.59
N ALA A 14 0.02 51.24 6.40
CA ALA A 14 1.16 51.63 5.60
C ALA A 14 0.87 53.04 5.06
N GLY A 15 1.02 54.03 5.95
CA GLY A 15 0.59 55.40 5.73
C GLY A 15 1.31 56.13 4.59
N PRO A 16 0.84 57.34 4.24
CA PRO A 16 1.30 58.18 3.11
C PRO A 16 2.82 58.47 3.09
N VAL A 17 3.54 58.13 4.17
CA VAL A 17 4.99 58.20 4.32
C VAL A 17 5.72 57.27 3.33
N LEU A 18 5.21 56.06 3.11
CA LEU A 18 5.86 55.05 2.26
C LEU A 18 5.73 55.42 0.77
N ALA A 19 4.57 55.97 0.39
CA ALA A 19 4.31 56.51 -0.94
C ALA A 19 5.16 57.77 -1.24
N HIS A 20 5.38 58.64 -0.24
CA HIS A 20 6.21 59.83 -0.38
C HIS A 20 7.71 59.46 -0.51
N TRP A 21 8.15 58.41 0.19
CA TRP A 21 9.48 57.83 0.06
C TRP A 21 9.71 57.20 -1.32
N MET A 22 8.77 56.41 -1.83
CA MET A 22 8.86 55.83 -3.17
C MET A 22 8.94 56.89 -4.28
N LYS A 23 8.16 57.98 -4.18
CA LYS A 23 8.26 59.10 -5.13
C LYS A 23 9.63 59.79 -5.08
N ARG A 24 10.22 59.93 -3.88
CA ARG A 24 11.57 60.49 -3.70
C ARG A 24 12.69 59.56 -4.16
N VAL A 25 12.48 58.25 -4.14
CA VAL A 25 13.44 57.25 -4.65
C VAL A 25 13.42 57.19 -6.19
N ARG A 26 12.30 57.52 -6.83
CA ARG A 26 12.17 57.60 -8.31
C ARG A 26 12.80 58.86 -8.95
N ALA A 27 13.35 59.79 -8.17
CA ALA A 27 14.02 60.97 -8.71
C ALA A 27 15.38 60.58 -9.35
N PRO A 28 15.72 61.12 -10.55
CA PRO A 28 16.82 60.62 -11.37
C PRO A 28 18.18 60.74 -10.67
N LEU A 29 18.98 59.66 -10.78
CA LEU A 29 20.22 59.39 -10.01
C LEU A 29 21.31 60.48 -10.10
N HIS A 30 21.24 61.36 -11.09
CA HIS A 30 22.19 62.47 -11.28
C HIS A 30 21.94 63.67 -10.33
N THR A 31 20.80 63.73 -9.63
CA THR A 31 20.44 64.82 -8.70
C THR A 31 20.71 64.50 -7.23
N TRP A 32 21.23 63.31 -6.92
CA TRP A 32 21.38 62.85 -5.54
C TRP A 32 22.76 63.22 -4.98
N SER A 33 22.78 63.92 -3.85
CA SER A 33 24.01 64.21 -3.10
C SER A 33 24.65 62.93 -2.56
N ALA A 34 25.98 62.92 -2.44
CA ALA A 34 26.76 61.76 -1.97
C ALA A 34 26.28 61.21 -0.60
N ARG A 35 25.84 62.11 0.29
CA ARG A 35 25.26 61.76 1.60
C ARG A 35 23.98 60.92 1.49
N ARG A 36 23.15 61.19 0.48
CA ARG A 36 21.89 60.47 0.27
C ARG A 36 22.10 59.07 -0.31
N ARG A 37 23.13 58.89 -1.15
CA ARG A 37 23.54 57.57 -1.65
C ARG A 37 24.03 56.67 -0.51
N TRP A 38 24.83 57.22 0.41
CA TRP A 38 25.27 56.51 1.62
C TRP A 38 24.10 56.10 2.54
N ALA A 39 23.13 56.99 2.74
CA ALA A 39 21.95 56.67 3.57
C ALA A 39 21.10 55.53 2.97
N VAL A 40 20.91 55.50 1.64
CA VAL A 40 20.19 54.41 0.98
C VAL A 40 20.98 53.11 0.99
N ALA A 41 22.31 53.17 0.78
CA ALA A 41 23.17 52.00 0.89
C ALA A 41 23.13 51.38 2.29
N LEU A 42 23.18 52.19 3.34
CA LEU A 42 23.03 51.74 4.73
C LEU A 42 21.65 51.13 4.99
N LEU A 43 20.59 51.72 4.44
CA LEU A 43 19.22 51.19 4.61
C LEU A 43 19.07 49.82 3.93
N ILE A 44 19.62 49.65 2.73
CA ILE A 44 19.64 48.36 2.03
C ILE A 44 20.47 47.35 2.83
N GLY A 45 21.65 47.72 3.30
CA GLY A 45 22.50 46.85 4.12
C GLY A 45 21.80 46.39 5.40
N LEU A 46 21.13 47.31 6.10
CA LEU A 46 20.34 47.00 7.30
C LEU A 46 19.17 46.07 6.97
N ALA A 47 18.47 46.31 5.86
CA ALA A 47 17.35 45.48 5.43
C ALA A 47 17.80 44.04 5.12
N VAL A 48 18.91 43.87 4.39
CA VAL A 48 19.47 42.53 4.09
C VAL A 48 19.93 41.85 5.38
N PHE A 49 20.56 42.58 6.30
CA PHE A 49 21.01 42.02 7.57
C PHE A 49 19.84 41.52 8.43
N VAL A 50 18.78 42.32 8.57
CA VAL A 50 17.57 41.93 9.32
C VAL A 50 16.90 40.71 8.67
N LEU A 51 16.79 40.68 7.35
CA LEU A 51 16.18 39.55 6.63
C LEU A 51 17.01 38.27 6.78
N GLY A 52 18.34 38.38 6.72
CA GLY A 52 19.26 37.26 6.93
C GLY A 52 19.21 36.73 8.36
N ALA A 53 19.18 37.63 9.36
CA ALA A 53 19.07 37.26 10.77
C ALA A 53 17.72 36.56 11.06
N HIS A 54 16.62 37.07 10.50
CA HIS A 54 15.32 36.40 10.61
C HIS A 54 15.32 35.01 9.96
N GLY A 55 15.91 34.87 8.76
CA GLY A 55 16.04 33.57 8.09
C GLY A 55 16.84 32.56 8.93
N TRP A 56 17.93 33.01 9.56
CA TRP A 56 18.74 32.17 10.44
C TRP A 56 17.98 31.72 11.69
N VAL A 57 17.26 32.63 12.35
CA VAL A 57 16.47 32.31 13.56
C VAL A 57 15.35 31.32 13.25
N VAL A 58 14.66 31.49 12.11
CA VAL A 58 13.60 30.55 11.68
C VAL A 58 14.17 29.18 11.33
N ALA A 59 15.32 29.13 10.66
CA ALA A 59 15.98 27.86 10.34
C ALA A 59 16.45 27.11 11.60
N ASP A 60 16.96 27.82 12.62
CA ASP A 60 17.40 27.20 13.87
C ASP A 60 16.21 26.66 14.69
N LEU A 61 15.09 27.39 14.73
CA LEU A 61 13.85 26.91 15.35
C LEU A 61 13.32 25.64 14.67
N GLY A 62 13.30 25.61 13.33
CA GLY A 62 12.89 24.43 12.57
C GLY A 62 13.80 23.22 12.80
N ARG A 63 15.11 23.43 12.97
CA ARG A 63 16.07 22.36 13.28
C ARG A 63 15.85 21.77 14.68
N VAL A 64 15.56 22.61 15.67
CA VAL A 64 15.27 22.15 17.03
C VAL A 64 13.95 21.38 17.08
N GLU A 65 12.91 21.85 16.41
CA GLU A 65 11.61 21.16 16.32
C GLU A 65 11.75 19.80 15.62
N ALA A 66 12.46 19.74 14.49
CA ALA A 66 12.75 18.49 13.80
C ALA A 66 13.54 17.50 14.68
N SER A 67 14.51 17.97 15.46
CA SER A 67 15.27 17.13 16.39
C SER A 67 14.40 16.57 17.52
N ARG A 68 13.46 17.38 18.04
CA ARG A 68 12.50 16.94 19.08
C ARG A 68 11.51 15.91 18.52
N ALA A 69 11.01 16.13 17.31
CA ALA A 69 10.12 15.19 16.64
C ALA A 69 10.80 13.83 16.39
N ALA A 70 12.06 13.85 15.93
CA ALA A 70 12.85 12.63 15.74
C ALA A 70 13.09 11.89 17.08
N LEU A 71 13.34 12.63 18.16
CA LEU A 71 13.53 12.05 19.48
C LEU A 71 12.25 11.40 20.00
N LEU A 72 11.10 12.08 19.90
CA LEU A 72 9.80 11.50 20.27
C LEU A 72 9.49 10.23 19.47
N ALA A 73 9.69 10.25 18.15
CA ALA A 73 9.51 9.08 17.30
C ALA A 73 10.41 7.91 17.72
N SER A 74 11.67 8.17 18.09
CA SER A 74 12.59 7.13 18.57
C SER A 74 12.14 6.52 19.91
N THR A 75 11.64 7.34 20.84
CA THR A 75 11.15 6.87 22.15
C THR A 75 9.90 6.01 22.01
N GLN A 76 9.02 6.36 21.07
CA GLN A 76 7.82 5.59 20.77
C GLN A 76 8.18 4.21 20.19
N ARG A 77 9.08 4.16 19.20
CA ARG A 77 9.58 2.88 18.64
C ARG A 77 10.17 1.97 19.71
N LEU A 78 10.91 2.53 20.68
CA LEU A 78 11.48 1.76 21.78
C LEU A 78 10.40 1.24 22.74
N ALA A 79 9.37 2.04 23.03
CA ALA A 79 8.22 1.60 23.82
C ALA A 79 7.45 0.48 23.11
N ASP A 80 7.22 0.61 21.80
CA ASP A 80 6.53 -0.40 20.98
C ASP A 80 7.33 -1.71 20.93
N ALA A 81 8.64 -1.64 20.71
CA ALA A 81 9.51 -2.80 20.74
C ALA A 81 9.51 -3.50 22.10
N LYS A 82 9.51 -2.74 23.21
CA LYS A 82 9.38 -3.31 24.56
C LYS A 82 8.03 -3.99 24.80
N ARG A 83 6.93 -3.42 24.27
CA ARG A 83 5.61 -4.06 24.36
C ARG A 83 5.55 -5.37 23.57
N ALA A 84 6.11 -5.39 22.35
CA ALA A 84 6.20 -6.60 21.54
C ALA A 84 7.04 -7.70 22.26
N LEU A 85 8.17 -7.32 22.86
CA LEU A 85 8.99 -8.26 23.67
C LEU A 85 8.25 -8.79 24.90
N ALA A 86 7.39 -7.99 25.52
CA ALA A 86 6.56 -8.43 26.65
C ALA A 86 5.42 -9.38 26.22
N GLN A 87 4.99 -9.33 24.96
CA GLN A 87 3.95 -10.21 24.40
C GLN A 87 4.50 -11.54 23.86
N LEU A 88 5.79 -11.63 23.54
CA LEU A 88 6.43 -12.88 23.08
C LEU A 88 6.20 -14.09 24.03
N PRO A 89 6.29 -13.95 25.36
CA PRO A 89 6.00 -15.05 26.28
C PRO A 89 4.55 -15.52 26.29
N SER A 90 3.56 -14.65 26.03
CA SER A 90 2.16 -15.07 25.92
C SER A 90 1.92 -15.78 24.59
N LEU A 91 2.44 -15.26 23.49
CA LEU A 91 2.38 -15.92 22.18
C LEU A 91 3.06 -17.30 22.20
N ARG A 92 4.19 -17.44 22.90
CA ARG A 92 4.84 -18.76 23.10
C ARG A 92 3.98 -19.71 23.93
N ARG A 93 3.25 -19.21 24.92
CA ARG A 93 2.32 -20.01 25.73
C ARG A 93 1.08 -20.42 24.93
N GLU A 94 0.53 -19.54 24.11
CA GLU A 94 -0.57 -19.83 23.19
C GLU A 94 -0.17 -20.87 22.15
N ALA A 95 1.00 -20.72 21.52
CA ALA A 95 1.55 -21.72 20.60
C ALA A 95 1.84 -23.07 21.30
N GLY A 96 2.26 -23.05 22.57
CA GLY A 96 2.46 -24.25 23.38
C GLY A 96 1.15 -24.93 23.80
N ALA A 97 0.13 -24.14 24.16
CA ALA A 97 -1.20 -24.62 24.54
C ALA A 97 -1.96 -25.18 23.33
N ALA A 98 -1.84 -24.56 22.16
CA ALA A 98 -2.29 -25.11 20.88
C ALA A 98 -1.70 -26.49 20.60
N ARG A 99 -0.44 -26.72 20.99
CA ARG A 99 0.23 -28.02 20.84
C ARG A 99 -0.28 -29.09 21.82
N GLY A 100 -0.84 -28.70 22.96
CA GLY A 100 -1.34 -29.60 24.00
C GLY A 100 -2.86 -29.79 24.03
N GLY A 101 -3.62 -28.88 23.40
CA GLY A 101 -5.09 -28.88 23.38
C GLY A 101 -5.72 -29.59 22.18
N VAL A 102 -4.93 -30.01 21.20
CA VAL A 102 -5.44 -30.74 20.03
C VAL A 102 -5.56 -32.22 20.37
N ALA A 103 -6.62 -32.55 21.09
CA ALA A 103 -7.19 -33.89 21.01
C ALA A 103 -7.76 -34.06 19.59
N ALA A 104 -7.24 -35.06 18.85
CA ALA A 104 -7.72 -35.56 17.56
C ALA A 104 -7.13 -35.00 16.24
N ILE A 105 -5.86 -34.58 16.21
CA ILE A 105 -5.08 -34.73 14.96
C ILE A 105 -4.35 -36.09 15.05
N PRO A 106 -4.54 -37.01 14.09
CA PRO A 106 -3.80 -38.28 14.10
C PRO A 106 -2.30 -37.98 14.14
N PRO A 107 -1.52 -38.72 14.94
CA PRO A 107 -0.09 -38.47 15.06
C PRO A 107 0.51 -38.51 13.65
N VAL A 108 1.14 -37.40 13.25
CA VAL A 108 1.93 -37.33 12.03
C VAL A 108 2.88 -38.54 12.07
N PRO A 109 2.87 -39.41 11.05
CA PRO A 109 3.78 -40.55 11.02
C PRO A 109 5.21 -40.04 11.25
N ALA A 110 6.00 -40.77 12.04
CA ALA A 110 7.34 -40.37 12.47
C ALA A 110 8.30 -40.01 11.31
N GLN A 111 7.90 -40.29 10.07
CA GLN A 111 8.59 -39.92 8.85
C GLN A 111 7.55 -39.50 7.79
N TRP A 112 7.24 -38.20 7.74
CA TRP A 112 6.43 -37.62 6.67
C TRP A 112 7.29 -37.40 5.43
N THR A 113 6.90 -38.01 4.31
CA THR A 113 7.72 -38.04 3.08
C THR A 113 7.13 -37.15 1.98
N SER A 114 7.91 -36.89 0.92
CA SER A 114 7.41 -36.20 -0.27
C SER A 114 6.26 -36.94 -0.97
N ALA A 115 6.15 -38.26 -0.80
CA ALA A 115 5.02 -39.02 -1.31
C ALA A 115 3.74 -38.75 -0.50
N ASP A 116 3.86 -38.52 0.80
CA ASP A 116 2.74 -38.12 1.65
C ASP A 116 2.25 -36.71 1.30
N ASP A 117 3.17 -35.79 0.98
CA ASP A 117 2.86 -34.45 0.47
C ASP A 117 1.95 -34.53 -0.77
N VAL A 118 2.38 -35.29 -1.78
CA VAL A 118 1.62 -35.47 -3.02
C VAL A 118 0.27 -36.13 -2.75
N ARG A 119 0.22 -37.18 -1.91
CA ARG A 119 -1.02 -37.90 -1.60
C ARG A 119 -2.04 -37.00 -0.92
N VAL A 120 -1.63 -36.27 0.11
CA VAL A 120 -2.52 -35.41 0.91
C VAL A 120 -3.05 -34.24 0.08
N VAL A 121 -2.19 -33.60 -0.72
CA VAL A 121 -2.62 -32.53 -1.63
C VAL A 121 -3.57 -33.06 -2.71
N SER A 122 -3.29 -34.25 -3.26
CA SER A 122 -4.15 -34.86 -4.27
C SER A 122 -5.51 -35.25 -3.70
N GLU A 123 -5.54 -35.79 -2.48
CA GLU A 123 -6.78 -36.14 -1.78
C GLU A 123 -7.58 -34.89 -1.44
N LEU A 124 -6.93 -33.85 -0.91
CA LEU A 124 -7.58 -32.59 -0.61
C LEU A 124 -8.19 -31.95 -1.86
N ALA A 125 -7.49 -32.01 -2.98
CA ALA A 125 -7.99 -31.49 -4.24
C ALA A 125 -9.18 -32.29 -4.76
N ALA A 126 -9.16 -33.63 -4.65
CA ALA A 126 -10.28 -34.48 -5.02
C ALA A 126 -11.52 -34.20 -4.15
N GLN A 127 -11.33 -33.96 -2.84
CA GLN A 127 -12.42 -33.60 -1.92
C GLN A 127 -13.04 -32.23 -2.25
N ASN A 128 -12.23 -31.29 -2.76
CA ASN A 128 -12.66 -29.92 -3.08
C ASN A 128 -13.07 -29.74 -4.56
N GLY A 129 -13.19 -30.80 -5.36
CA GLY A 129 -13.59 -30.69 -6.77
C GLY A 129 -12.55 -29.98 -7.66
N VAL A 130 -11.28 -30.00 -7.27
CA VAL A 130 -10.17 -29.42 -8.03
C VAL A 130 -9.57 -30.50 -8.94
N LEU A 131 -9.61 -30.30 -10.26
CA LEU A 131 -9.03 -31.23 -11.22
C LEU A 131 -7.52 -31.02 -11.32
N LEU A 132 -6.74 -31.92 -10.76
CA LEU A 132 -5.27 -31.88 -10.86
C LEU A 132 -4.81 -32.27 -12.27
N LEU A 133 -4.00 -31.39 -12.86
CA LEU A 133 -3.34 -31.63 -14.14
C LEU A 133 -1.93 -32.16 -13.92
N ALA A 134 -1.19 -31.60 -12.94
CA ALA A 134 0.15 -32.05 -12.58
C ALA A 134 0.43 -31.76 -11.10
N VAL A 135 1.14 -32.69 -10.46
CA VAL A 135 1.72 -32.49 -9.12
C VAL A 135 3.14 -33.04 -9.15
N GLU A 136 4.12 -32.15 -8.99
CA GLU A 136 5.53 -32.51 -9.09
C GLU A 136 6.28 -32.15 -7.79
N PRO A 137 6.82 -33.15 -7.06
CA PRO A 137 7.65 -32.87 -5.90
C PRO A 137 9.03 -32.38 -6.36
N GLY A 138 9.49 -31.28 -5.77
CA GLY A 138 10.84 -30.76 -5.98
C GLY A 138 11.84 -31.29 -4.93
N ALA A 139 13.11 -30.92 -5.11
CA ALA A 139 14.18 -31.33 -4.22
C ALA A 139 14.09 -30.61 -2.87
N GLU A 140 14.23 -31.36 -1.77
CA GLU A 140 14.28 -30.82 -0.43
C GLU A 140 15.45 -29.83 -0.28
N THR A 141 15.15 -28.66 0.27
CA THR A 141 16.11 -27.59 0.52
C THR A 141 16.03 -27.15 1.97
N GLY A 142 17.17 -26.86 2.60
CA GLY A 142 17.22 -26.43 4.00
C GLY A 142 17.53 -27.56 4.99
N ALA A 143 17.52 -27.24 6.29
CA ALA A 143 17.87 -28.19 7.35
C ALA A 143 17.02 -27.97 8.62
N GLY A 144 16.68 -29.06 9.31
CA GLY A 144 15.97 -29.04 10.58
C GLY A 144 14.53 -28.54 10.47
N ALA A 145 14.11 -27.64 11.36
CA ALA A 145 12.74 -27.09 11.38
C ALA A 145 12.39 -26.21 10.17
N GLN A 146 13.41 -25.81 9.38
CA GLN A 146 13.28 -25.03 8.15
C GLN A 146 13.54 -25.89 6.89
N SER A 147 13.47 -27.23 7.02
CA SER A 147 13.44 -28.11 5.84
C SER A 147 12.19 -27.78 5.02
N GLU A 148 12.43 -27.34 3.80
CA GLU A 148 11.43 -26.94 2.82
C GLU A 148 11.43 -27.97 1.69
N ARG A 149 10.27 -28.55 1.41
CA ARG A 149 10.04 -29.34 0.20
C ARG A 149 9.11 -28.59 -0.73
N PRO A 150 9.61 -28.08 -1.87
CA PRO A 150 8.77 -27.45 -2.86
C PRO A 150 7.92 -28.52 -3.58
N LEU A 151 6.67 -28.19 -3.88
CA LEU A 151 5.72 -29.01 -4.59
C LEU A 151 5.02 -28.15 -5.64
N GLN A 152 5.21 -28.45 -6.92
CA GLN A 152 4.52 -27.72 -7.99
C GLN A 152 3.16 -28.34 -8.24
N LEU A 153 2.13 -27.50 -8.30
CA LEU A 153 0.74 -27.88 -8.52
C LEU A 153 0.22 -27.15 -9.75
N THR A 154 -0.35 -27.90 -10.69
CA THR A 154 -1.15 -27.34 -11.78
C THR A 154 -2.53 -27.99 -11.74
N ALA A 155 -3.58 -27.17 -11.73
CA ALA A 155 -4.95 -27.63 -11.57
C ALA A 155 -5.94 -26.80 -12.39
N ARG A 156 -7.13 -27.35 -12.60
CA ARG A 156 -8.28 -26.69 -13.23
C ARG A 156 -9.48 -26.76 -12.29
N THR A 157 -10.08 -25.63 -11.98
CA THR A 157 -11.17 -25.56 -11.00
C THR A 157 -11.99 -24.26 -11.14
N ASP A 158 -13.01 -24.09 -10.32
CA ASP A 158 -13.77 -22.85 -10.21
C ASP A 158 -13.30 -22.04 -9.00
N PHE A 159 -13.63 -20.76 -8.93
CA PHE A 159 -13.15 -19.88 -7.86
C PHE A 159 -13.54 -20.39 -6.46
N ILE A 160 -14.77 -20.85 -6.27
CA ILE A 160 -15.27 -21.36 -4.98
C ILE A 160 -14.46 -22.57 -4.52
N HIS A 161 -14.26 -23.54 -5.42
CA HIS A 161 -13.50 -24.77 -5.18
C HIS A 161 -12.00 -24.49 -4.95
N LEU A 162 -11.44 -23.48 -5.62
CA LEU A 162 -10.08 -23.00 -5.35
C LEU A 162 -9.97 -22.45 -3.92
N MET A 163 -10.93 -21.64 -3.49
CA MET A 163 -10.91 -21.04 -2.16
C MET A 163 -11.09 -22.08 -1.06
N SER A 164 -11.95 -23.08 -1.28
CA SER A 164 -12.11 -24.20 -0.35
C SER A 164 -10.85 -25.07 -0.29
N PHE A 165 -10.18 -25.30 -1.42
CA PHE A 165 -8.88 -25.97 -1.45
C PHE A 165 -7.80 -25.20 -0.67
N LEU A 166 -7.64 -23.89 -0.92
CA LEU A 166 -6.66 -23.07 -0.20
C LEU A 166 -6.93 -23.01 1.30
N ARG A 167 -8.21 -22.99 1.70
CA ARG A 167 -8.62 -23.09 3.11
C ARG A 167 -8.26 -24.45 3.69
N GLY A 168 -8.55 -25.53 2.98
CA GLY A 168 -8.23 -26.89 3.41
C GLY A 168 -6.73 -27.14 3.62
N LEU A 169 -5.84 -26.43 2.90
CA LEU A 169 -4.39 -26.49 3.15
C LEU A 169 -4.02 -26.06 4.57
N THR A 170 -4.79 -25.17 5.20
CA THR A 170 -4.53 -24.69 6.57
C THR A 170 -4.94 -25.69 7.64
N GLU A 171 -5.80 -26.65 7.28
CA GLU A 171 -6.29 -27.71 8.17
C GLU A 171 -5.39 -28.95 8.14
N LEU A 172 -4.41 -28.98 7.24
CA LEU A 172 -3.48 -30.10 7.12
C LEU A 172 -2.56 -30.21 8.34
N PRO A 173 -2.14 -31.44 8.71
CA PRO A 173 -1.27 -31.66 9.86
C PRO A 173 0.16 -31.10 9.68
N VAL A 174 0.55 -30.77 8.44
CA VAL A 174 1.85 -30.19 8.08
C VAL A 174 1.63 -28.81 7.45
N LEU A 175 2.48 -27.85 7.77
CA LEU A 175 2.40 -26.51 7.20
C LEU A 175 2.74 -26.54 5.71
N MET A 176 1.74 -26.26 4.87
CA MET A 176 1.88 -26.07 3.43
C MET A 176 1.56 -24.62 3.07
N VAL A 177 2.53 -23.92 2.49
CA VAL A 177 2.39 -22.50 2.14
C VAL A 177 2.38 -22.35 0.62
N PRO A 178 1.28 -21.87 0.02
CA PRO A 178 1.25 -21.49 -1.38
C PRO A 178 2.19 -20.30 -1.63
N VAL A 179 3.05 -20.42 -2.62
CA VAL A 179 3.93 -19.39 -3.17
C VAL A 179 3.77 -19.34 -4.68
N ASP A 180 3.99 -18.18 -5.28
CA ASP A 180 3.93 -17.99 -6.74
C ASP A 180 2.62 -18.51 -7.37
N VAL A 181 1.48 -18.15 -6.77
CA VAL A 181 0.16 -18.54 -7.26
C VAL A 181 -0.19 -17.72 -8.50
N THR A 182 -0.41 -18.42 -9.61
CA THR A 182 -0.89 -17.84 -10.86
C THR A 182 -2.25 -18.43 -11.20
N ILE A 183 -3.22 -17.55 -11.41
CA ILE A 183 -4.60 -17.92 -11.74
C ILE A 183 -4.93 -17.29 -13.08
N LYS A 184 -5.35 -18.10 -14.04
CA LYS A 184 -5.77 -17.65 -15.36
C LYS A 184 -7.11 -18.28 -15.68
N ARG A 185 -8.02 -17.50 -16.24
CA ARG A 185 -9.27 -18.05 -16.76
C ARG A 185 -9.00 -18.79 -18.08
N ASP A 186 -9.35 -20.06 -18.10
CA ASP A 186 -9.36 -20.91 -19.30
C ASP A 186 -10.81 -21.26 -19.62
N SER A 187 -11.43 -20.49 -20.52
CA SER A 187 -12.83 -20.60 -20.94
C SER A 187 -13.82 -20.50 -19.77
N ALA A 188 -14.48 -21.60 -19.43
CA ALA A 188 -15.49 -21.67 -18.37
C ALA A 188 -14.91 -21.89 -16.96
N SER A 189 -13.61 -22.18 -16.83
CA SER A 189 -12.97 -22.58 -15.57
C SER A 189 -11.65 -21.83 -15.35
N LEU A 190 -11.09 -21.90 -14.16
CA LEU A 190 -9.78 -21.35 -13.81
C LEU A 190 -8.71 -22.42 -13.98
N SER A 191 -7.64 -22.08 -14.70
CA SER A 191 -6.36 -22.78 -14.64
C SER A 191 -5.49 -22.13 -13.56
N VAL A 192 -4.99 -22.96 -12.66
CA VAL A 192 -4.21 -22.54 -11.50
C VAL A 192 -2.86 -23.23 -11.56
N SER A 193 -1.79 -22.47 -11.44
CA SER A 193 -0.44 -22.99 -11.24
C SER A 193 0.14 -22.35 -9.99
N ALA A 194 0.55 -23.15 -9.02
CA ALA A 194 1.08 -22.71 -7.74
C ALA A 194 2.25 -23.58 -7.32
N ALA A 195 3.24 -22.97 -6.67
CA ALA A 195 4.25 -23.71 -5.93
C ALA A 195 3.81 -23.79 -4.46
N LEU A 196 3.94 -24.94 -3.83
CA LEU A 196 3.62 -25.17 -2.43
C LEU A 196 4.92 -25.46 -1.69
N ARG A 197 5.18 -24.73 -0.61
CA ARG A 197 6.31 -24.98 0.28
C ARG A 197 5.83 -25.79 1.47
N VAL A 198 6.32 -27.03 1.58
CA VAL A 198 5.99 -27.90 2.71
C VAL A 198 7.09 -27.83 3.75
N TYR A 199 6.71 -27.59 5.01
CA TYR A 199 7.64 -27.54 6.14
C TYR A 199 7.37 -28.69 7.12
N SER A 200 8.22 -29.71 7.12
CA SER A 200 8.00 -30.92 7.95
C SER A 200 8.09 -30.68 9.45
N GLY A 201 8.83 -29.64 9.87
CA GLY A 201 8.99 -29.30 11.28
C GLY A 201 7.94 -28.34 11.83
N LEU A 202 7.06 -27.81 10.97
CA LEU A 202 6.12 -26.75 11.31
C LEU A 202 4.69 -27.24 11.15
N HIS A 203 3.85 -26.85 12.10
CA HIS A 203 2.42 -27.11 12.07
C HIS A 203 1.72 -25.78 11.83
N PRO A 204 0.59 -25.75 11.11
CA PRO A 204 -0.22 -24.55 11.01
C PRO A 204 -0.55 -24.03 12.42
N ALA A 205 -0.37 -22.72 12.62
CA ALA A 205 -0.88 -22.11 13.84
C ALA A 205 -2.41 -22.26 13.82
N PRO A 206 -3.05 -22.58 14.95
CA PRO A 206 -4.51 -22.54 15.00
C PRO A 206 -4.94 -21.15 14.55
N VAL A 207 -5.78 -21.12 13.52
CA VAL A 207 -6.38 -19.88 13.03
C VAL A 207 -7.00 -19.22 14.26
N SER A 208 -6.46 -18.06 14.64
CA SER A 208 -7.02 -17.33 15.77
C SER A 208 -8.47 -17.02 15.44
N LEU A 209 -9.37 -17.27 16.38
CA LEU A 209 -10.83 -17.12 16.26
C LEU A 209 -11.26 -15.83 15.54
N SER A 210 -10.43 -14.79 15.55
CA SER A 210 -10.61 -13.54 14.81
C SER A 210 -10.66 -13.67 13.28
N ALA A 211 -9.92 -14.60 12.65
CA ALA A 211 -9.98 -14.82 11.21
C ALA A 211 -11.16 -15.73 10.80
N GLN A 212 -11.55 -16.69 11.65
CA GLN A 212 -12.83 -17.38 11.48
C GLN A 212 -14.02 -16.46 11.74
N GLN A 213 -13.98 -15.57 12.73
CA GLN A 213 -15.02 -14.56 12.93
C GLN A 213 -15.10 -13.58 11.76
N LEU A 214 -14.00 -13.25 11.08
CA LEU A 214 -14.08 -12.44 9.87
C LEU A 214 -14.76 -13.18 8.70
N ALA A 215 -14.60 -14.50 8.64
CA ALA A 215 -15.18 -15.36 7.60
C ALA A 215 -16.61 -15.84 7.91
N ASP A 216 -16.97 -15.97 9.20
CA ASP A 216 -18.32 -16.34 9.66
C ASP A 216 -19.20 -15.10 9.91
N ALA A 217 -18.63 -13.95 10.33
CA ALA A 217 -19.40 -12.71 10.41
C ALA A 217 -19.83 -12.20 9.03
N SER A 218 -19.13 -12.60 7.95
CA SER A 218 -19.62 -12.37 6.58
C SER A 218 -20.76 -13.30 6.15
N LEU A 219 -21.11 -14.31 6.95
CA LEU A 219 -22.18 -15.27 6.67
C LEU A 219 -23.40 -15.12 7.59
N ASP A 220 -23.24 -14.49 8.76
CA ASP A 220 -24.27 -14.43 9.82
C ASP A 220 -24.65 -12.99 10.24
N SER A 221 -24.19 -11.96 9.51
CA SER A 221 -24.69 -10.60 9.69
C SER A 221 -25.98 -10.40 8.89
N ASP A 222 -27.11 -10.36 9.59
CA ASP A 222 -28.42 -9.88 9.12
C ASP A 222 -28.44 -8.37 8.73
N ASP A 223 -27.27 -7.73 8.62
CA ASP A 223 -27.12 -6.43 7.99
C ASP A 223 -27.03 -6.68 6.47
N GLU A 224 -28.06 -6.27 5.73
CA GLU A 224 -28.23 -6.38 4.25
C GLU A 224 -27.17 -5.59 3.44
N GLU A 225 -25.92 -5.55 3.86
CA GLU A 225 -24.80 -5.39 2.94
C GLU A 225 -24.45 -6.78 2.45
N ASP A 226 -25.16 -7.22 1.40
CA ASP A 226 -24.88 -8.44 0.63
C ASP A 226 -23.38 -8.47 0.33
N VAL A 227 -22.59 -9.20 1.13
CA VAL A 227 -21.19 -9.51 0.85
C VAL A 227 -21.25 -10.52 -0.28
N VAL A 228 -21.58 -10.03 -1.48
CA VAL A 228 -21.62 -10.82 -2.68
C VAL A 228 -20.20 -11.31 -2.88
N PHE A 229 -20.00 -12.61 -2.70
CA PHE A 229 -18.72 -13.25 -2.94
C PHE A 229 -18.46 -13.23 -4.44
N PHE A 230 -17.88 -12.13 -4.90
CA PHE A 230 -17.62 -11.86 -6.30
C PHE A 230 -16.44 -12.71 -6.78
N ASP A 231 -16.64 -13.50 -7.84
CA ASP A 231 -15.54 -14.14 -8.57
C ASP A 231 -14.80 -13.07 -9.39
N PRO A 232 -13.56 -12.69 -9.01
CA PRO A 232 -12.80 -11.65 -9.71
C PRO A 232 -12.41 -12.08 -11.13
N PHE A 233 -12.49 -13.38 -11.42
CA PHE A 233 -12.21 -13.94 -12.73
C PHE A 233 -13.48 -14.12 -13.56
N SER A 234 -14.66 -13.72 -13.08
CA SER A 234 -15.93 -13.85 -13.82
C SER A 234 -15.84 -13.16 -15.19
N PRO A 235 -16.47 -13.72 -16.25
CA PRO A 235 -16.35 -13.14 -17.59
C PRO A 235 -17.03 -11.78 -17.63
N ALA A 236 -18.10 -11.56 -16.86
CA ALA A 236 -18.71 -10.25 -16.69
C ALA A 236 -17.75 -9.22 -16.08
N GLN A 237 -16.90 -9.60 -15.13
CA GLN A 237 -15.91 -8.69 -14.54
C GLN A 237 -14.68 -8.49 -15.42
N MET A 238 -14.15 -9.55 -16.05
CA MET A 238 -13.07 -9.42 -17.03
C MET A 238 -13.52 -8.57 -18.23
N GLN A 239 -14.78 -8.73 -18.65
CA GLN A 239 -15.37 -7.94 -19.72
C GLN A 239 -15.71 -6.52 -19.24
N ALA A 240 -16.18 -6.28 -18.00
CA ALA A 240 -16.36 -4.93 -17.47
C ALA A 240 -15.03 -4.17 -17.34
N ALA A 241 -13.95 -4.88 -17.00
CA ALA A 241 -12.59 -4.34 -17.02
C ALA A 241 -12.11 -4.02 -18.45
N ALA A 242 -12.51 -4.82 -19.45
CA ALA A 242 -12.13 -4.64 -20.86
C ALA A 242 -13.03 -3.66 -21.65
N ASP A 243 -14.33 -3.63 -21.36
CA ASP A 243 -15.38 -2.86 -22.07
C ASP A 243 -15.56 -1.45 -21.48
N SER A 244 -14.76 -1.06 -20.49
CA SER A 244 -14.66 0.33 -20.06
C SER A 244 -14.28 1.19 -21.28
N PRO A 245 -15.20 2.01 -21.82
CA PRO A 245 -15.06 2.56 -23.17
C PRO A 245 -13.91 3.59 -23.17
N GLY A 246 -12.82 3.21 -23.84
CA GLY A 246 -11.57 3.99 -23.90
C GLY A 246 -10.34 3.27 -23.35
N ALA A 247 -10.44 2.03 -22.89
CA ALA A 247 -9.33 1.22 -22.40
C ALA A 247 -8.32 0.85 -23.51
N ALA A 248 -7.54 1.82 -24.00
CA ALA A 248 -6.12 1.55 -24.10
C ALA A 248 -5.69 1.15 -22.69
N GLN A 249 -5.12 -0.05 -22.57
CA GLN A 249 -4.80 -0.83 -21.38
C GLN A 249 -3.84 -0.08 -20.45
N LEU A 250 -4.31 1.02 -19.88
CA LEU A 250 -3.55 1.94 -19.04
C LEU A 250 -3.93 1.64 -17.59
N HIS A 251 -3.09 0.88 -16.90
CA HIS A 251 -3.28 0.57 -15.48
C HIS A 251 -2.43 1.50 -14.64
N LEU A 252 -3.03 2.20 -13.69
CA LEU A 252 -2.27 3.01 -12.75
C LEU A 252 -1.61 2.10 -11.71
N LEU A 253 -0.29 1.97 -11.76
CA LEU A 253 0.50 1.14 -10.87
C LEU A 253 0.98 1.88 -9.62
N GLY A 254 1.06 3.21 -9.69
CA GLY A 254 1.54 4.01 -8.56
C GLY A 254 1.43 5.51 -8.78
N LEU A 255 1.35 6.23 -7.66
CA LEU A 255 1.28 7.68 -7.62
C LEU A 255 2.34 8.22 -6.66
N LEU A 256 3.10 9.21 -7.13
CA LEU A 256 4.03 9.98 -6.31
C LEU A 256 3.67 11.46 -6.48
N HIS A 257 3.22 12.11 -5.41
CA HIS A 257 2.87 13.52 -5.43
C HIS A 257 3.66 14.31 -4.37
N ASP A 258 4.23 15.43 -4.80
CA ASP A 258 4.81 16.50 -3.99
C ASP A 258 3.98 17.78 -4.21
N ARG A 259 4.05 18.75 -3.28
CA ARG A 259 3.24 19.99 -3.26
C ARG A 259 3.25 20.80 -4.57
N ALA A 260 4.20 20.55 -5.47
CA ALA A 260 4.30 21.22 -6.77
C ALA A 260 4.41 20.27 -7.98
N ARG A 261 4.53 18.95 -7.78
CA ARG A 261 4.80 17.98 -8.86
C ARG A 261 4.13 16.65 -8.56
N GLY A 262 3.51 16.04 -9.55
CA GLY A 262 3.10 14.64 -9.44
C GLY A 262 3.67 13.80 -10.57
N LEU A 263 3.89 12.54 -10.27
CA LEU A 263 4.36 11.48 -11.16
C LEU A 263 3.40 10.30 -10.99
N ALA A 264 2.88 9.80 -12.10
CA ALA A 264 2.08 8.58 -12.16
C ALA A 264 2.88 7.49 -12.86
N LEU A 265 2.92 6.28 -12.29
CA LEU A 265 3.42 5.09 -12.96
C LEU A 265 2.24 4.39 -13.60
N VAL A 266 2.24 4.30 -14.93
CA VAL A 266 1.16 3.69 -15.71
C VAL A 266 1.71 2.50 -16.48
N ASP A 267 1.06 1.35 -16.37
CA ASP A 267 1.32 0.20 -17.22
C ASP A 267 0.66 0.42 -18.57
N THR A 268 1.43 0.28 -19.65
CA THR A 268 0.93 0.40 -21.03
C THR A 268 1.26 -0.88 -21.80
N PRO A 269 0.63 -1.16 -22.95
CA PRO A 269 0.96 -2.34 -23.76
C PRO A 269 2.45 -2.46 -24.15
N ASP A 270 3.17 -1.33 -24.19
CA ASP A 270 4.61 -1.27 -24.51
C ASP A 270 5.50 -1.34 -23.26
N GLY A 271 4.91 -1.50 -22.07
CA GLY A 271 5.56 -1.58 -20.77
C GLY A 271 5.19 -0.43 -19.82
N ALA A 272 5.69 -0.52 -18.59
CA ALA A 272 5.47 0.49 -17.56
C ALA A 272 6.20 1.80 -17.88
N THR A 273 5.48 2.93 -17.82
CA THR A 273 6.01 4.26 -18.11
C THR A 273 5.62 5.26 -17.01
N THR A 274 6.50 6.23 -16.75
CA THR A 274 6.26 7.31 -15.77
C THR A 274 5.77 8.57 -16.47
N VAL A 275 4.71 9.18 -15.96
CA VAL A 275 4.03 10.29 -16.63
C VAL A 275 3.85 11.46 -15.65
N GLU A 276 4.20 12.65 -16.13
CA GLU A 276 4.05 13.92 -15.40
C GLU A 276 2.78 14.67 -15.79
N SER A 277 2.35 15.63 -14.95
CA SER A 277 1.25 16.56 -15.23
C SER A 277 1.38 17.21 -16.60
N GLY A 278 0.38 17.04 -17.46
CA GLY A 278 0.34 17.65 -18.80
C GLY A 278 0.98 16.82 -19.92
N GLN A 279 1.64 15.70 -19.60
CA GLN A 279 2.24 14.81 -20.59
C GLN A 279 1.16 13.93 -21.26
N GLN A 280 1.36 13.63 -22.54
CA GLN A 280 0.45 12.82 -23.34
C GLN A 280 0.87 11.34 -23.29
N ILE A 281 -0.09 10.45 -23.03
CA ILE A 281 0.05 8.99 -23.16
C ILE A 281 -0.92 8.53 -24.24
N GLY A 282 -0.40 8.01 -25.36
CA GLY A 282 -1.23 7.65 -26.50
C GLY A 282 -2.05 8.84 -27.01
N ASP A 283 -3.38 8.70 -27.06
CA ASP A 283 -4.30 9.77 -27.48
C ASP A 283 -4.75 10.72 -26.35
N GLU A 284 -4.26 10.52 -25.13
CA GLU A 284 -4.82 11.14 -23.93
C GLU A 284 -3.82 12.03 -23.22
N ARG A 285 -4.27 13.21 -22.79
CA ARG A 285 -3.47 14.18 -22.04
C ARG A 285 -3.80 14.07 -20.57
N PHE A 286 -2.77 13.94 -19.74
CA PHE A 286 -2.95 13.91 -18.30
C PHE A 286 -3.14 15.33 -17.74
N THR A 287 -4.23 15.59 -17.01
CA THR A 287 -4.67 16.95 -16.62
C THR A 287 -4.65 17.24 -15.12
N HIS A 288 -4.91 16.27 -14.25
CA HIS A 288 -4.99 16.53 -12.80
C HIS A 288 -4.63 15.33 -11.92
N PHE A 289 -3.96 15.61 -10.78
CA PHE A 289 -3.68 14.64 -9.72
C PHE A 289 -4.73 14.75 -8.62
N ASP A 290 -5.32 13.62 -8.23
CA ASP A 290 -6.12 13.49 -7.00
C ASP A 290 -5.40 12.57 -6.00
N ALA A 291 -5.83 12.56 -4.75
CA ALA A 291 -5.21 11.81 -3.65
C ALA A 291 -5.14 10.30 -3.90
N SER A 292 -6.02 9.76 -4.76
CA SER A 292 -6.12 8.33 -5.08
C SER A 292 -6.23 8.04 -6.58
N GLY A 293 -5.99 9.03 -7.45
CA GLY A 293 -6.21 8.83 -8.88
C GLY A 293 -5.68 9.94 -9.79
N ILE A 294 -5.79 9.69 -11.10
CA ILE A 294 -5.36 10.59 -12.15
C ILE A 294 -6.49 10.89 -13.13
N THR A 295 -6.65 12.16 -13.50
CA THR A 295 -7.59 12.56 -14.56
C THR A 295 -6.87 12.67 -15.90
N LEU A 296 -7.32 11.88 -16.87
CA LEU A 296 -6.91 11.91 -18.27
C LEU A 296 -7.99 12.61 -19.11
N ALA A 297 -7.58 13.39 -20.10
CA ALA A 297 -8.46 14.06 -21.05
C ALA A 297 -8.18 13.56 -22.47
N LYS A 298 -9.23 13.12 -23.16
CA LYS A 298 -9.23 12.74 -24.58
C LYS A 298 -10.21 13.63 -25.34
N GLY A 299 -9.70 14.69 -25.99
CA GLY A 299 -10.55 15.70 -26.63
C GLY A 299 -11.43 16.42 -25.60
N ASP A 300 -12.76 16.35 -25.76
CA ASP A 300 -13.73 16.92 -24.83
C ASP A 300 -14.15 15.96 -23.70
N ALA A 301 -13.66 14.71 -23.72
CA ALA A 301 -13.97 13.73 -22.69
C ALA A 301 -12.88 13.71 -21.61
N THR A 302 -13.28 13.66 -20.34
CA THR A 302 -12.37 13.46 -19.20
C THR A 302 -12.68 12.12 -18.54
N ARG A 303 -11.66 11.38 -18.13
CA ARG A 303 -11.77 10.10 -17.42
C ARG A 303 -10.79 10.06 -16.26
N THR A 304 -11.21 9.46 -15.15
CA THR A 304 -10.37 9.28 -13.96
C THR A 304 -9.92 7.83 -13.86
N LEU A 305 -8.62 7.58 -13.80
CA LEU A 305 -8.08 6.28 -13.40
C LEU A 305 -7.78 6.33 -11.90
N ALA A 306 -8.50 5.51 -11.13
CA ALA A 306 -8.21 5.31 -9.72
C ALA A 306 -7.05 4.31 -9.57
N LEU A 307 -6.27 4.46 -8.50
CA LEU A 307 -5.33 3.43 -8.09
C LEU A 307 -6.16 2.23 -7.62
N ALA A 308 -6.05 1.09 -8.31
CA ALA A 308 -6.70 -0.14 -7.88
C ALA A 308 -6.00 -0.60 -6.59
N GLU A 309 -6.58 -0.27 -5.44
CA GLU A 309 -6.18 -0.85 -4.18
C GLU A 309 -6.49 -2.35 -4.23
N ALA A 310 -5.47 -3.19 -4.05
CA ALA A 310 -5.68 -4.61 -3.78
C ALA A 310 -6.26 -4.72 -2.36
N SER A 311 -7.59 -4.76 -2.28
CA SER A 311 -8.32 -5.16 -1.08
C SER A 311 -8.33 -6.68 -0.94
#